data_AF-A0A2M8DD19-F1
#
_entry.id   AF-A0A2M8DD19-F1
#
_cell.length_a   1.000
_cell.length_b   1.000
_cell.length_c   1.000
_cell.angle_alpha   90.00
_cell.angle_beta   90.00
_cell.angle_gamma   90.00
#
_symmetry.space_group_name_H-M   'P 1'
#
loop_
_entity.id
_entity.type
_entity.pdbx_description
1 polymer ?
#
loop_
_entity_poly.entity_id
_entity_poly.type
_entity_poly.pdbx_seq_one_letter_code
_entity_poly.pdbx_strand_id
1 'polypeptide(L)'
;MRKLSDRQWKVIEPLLPRQDYSRGGRPRADDRKVMDGILWILRTGAQWDELPVKYGPAMTCWRRLKRWQKEGIWKKIWKELLVMLEKEEKIEWEVTYLDGTFSPAKKGVQK
;
A
#
# COMPACT_ATOMS: atom_id res chain seq x y z
N MET A 1 0.43 -10.87 12.12
CA MET A 1 0.55 -9.60 11.37
C MET A 1 -0.85 -9.02 11.15
N ARG A 2 -1.07 -7.74 11.45
CA ARG A 2 -2.39 -7.09 11.35
C ARG A 2 -2.80 -6.91 9.87
N LYS A 3 -3.97 -7.43 9.50
CA LYS A 3 -4.62 -7.20 8.20
C LYS A 3 -5.55 -5.98 8.26
N LEU A 4 -6.03 -5.52 7.11
CA LEU A 4 -7.08 -4.51 7.08
C LEU A 4 -8.36 -5.02 7.74
N SER A 5 -8.90 -4.21 8.66
CA SER A 5 -10.23 -4.47 9.20
C SER A 5 -11.28 -4.27 8.11
N ASP A 6 -12.45 -4.90 8.25
CA ASP A 6 -13.55 -4.73 7.29
C ASP A 6 -13.97 -3.27 7.15
N ARG A 7 -13.88 -2.50 8.25
CA ARG A 7 -14.20 -1.08 8.24
C ARG A 7 -13.19 -0.27 7.43
N GLN A 8 -11.89 -0.54 7.58
CA GLN A 8 -10.87 0.10 6.74
C GLN A 8 -11.05 -0.31 5.28
N TRP A 9 -11.38 -1.58 5.02
CA TRP A 9 -11.61 -2.07 3.67
C TRP A 9 -12.78 -1.36 2.99
N LYS A 10 -13.89 -1.14 3.70
CA LYS A 10 -15.06 -0.39 3.19
C LYS A 10 -14.73 1.04 2.75
N VAL A 11 -13.70 1.67 3.33
CA VAL A 11 -13.20 2.99 2.91
C VAL A 11 -12.32 2.88 1.66
N ILE A 12 -11.53 1.82 1.57
CA ILE A 12 -10.55 1.60 0.49
C ILE A 12 -11.21 1.13 -0.81
N GLU A 13 -12.08 0.13 -0.72
CA GLU A 13 -12.66 -0.58 -1.87
C GLU A 13 -13.28 0.35 -2.93
N PRO A 14 -14.07 1.38 -2.58
CA PRO A 14 -14.66 2.29 -3.57
C PRO A 14 -13.64 3.16 -4.32
N LEU A 15 -12.42 3.29 -3.79
CA LEU A 15 -11.34 4.09 -4.39
C LEU A 15 -10.57 3.30 -5.45
N LEU A 16 -10.74 1.97 -5.47
CA LEU A 16 -10.04 1.10 -6.40
C LEU A 16 -10.73 1.09 -7.76
N PRO A 17 -9.95 1.03 -8.87
CA PRO A 17 -10.51 1.01 -10.21
C PRO A 17 -11.30 -0.29 -10.36
N ARG A 18 -12.56 -0.18 -10.82
CA ARG A 18 -13.40 -1.35 -11.07
C ARG A 18 -12.75 -2.26 -12.10
N GLN A 19 -12.97 -3.57 -11.94
CA GLN A 19 -12.57 -4.52 -12.96
C GLN A 19 -13.45 -4.31 -14.19
N ASP A 20 -12.81 -4.06 -15.33
CA ASP A 20 -13.48 -4.11 -16.63
C ASP A 20 -13.58 -5.57 -17.05
N TYR A 21 -14.78 -6.14 -16.96
CA TYR A 21 -15.07 -7.52 -17.37
C TYR A 21 -15.35 -7.65 -18.88
N SER A 22 -15.42 -6.53 -19.62
CA SER A 22 -15.72 -6.55 -21.06
C SER A 22 -14.56 -7.08 -21.89
N ARG A 23 -13.33 -6.95 -21.38
CA ARG A 23 -12.12 -7.48 -22.00
C ARG A 23 -11.84 -8.85 -21.40
N GLY A 24 -12.03 -9.91 -22.20
CA GLY A 24 -11.70 -11.28 -21.78
C GLY A 24 -10.25 -11.41 -21.29
N GLY A 25 -9.94 -12.51 -20.61
CA GLY A 25 -8.61 -12.79 -20.07
C GLY A 25 -8.64 -13.36 -18.66
N ARG A 26 -7.45 -13.45 -18.04
CA ARG A 26 -7.34 -13.98 -16.67
C ARG A 26 -8.09 -13.07 -15.69
N PRO A 27 -8.95 -13.61 -14.81
CA PRO A 27 -9.62 -12.83 -13.79
C PRO A 27 -8.62 -12.01 -12.96
N ARG A 28 -9.00 -10.77 -12.63
CA ARG A 28 -8.22 -9.91 -11.76
C ARG A 28 -8.06 -10.58 -10.39
N ALA A 29 -6.86 -10.50 -9.82
CA ALA A 29 -6.62 -10.94 -8.46
C ALA A 29 -7.47 -10.12 -7.47
N ASP A 30 -7.91 -10.78 -6.40
CA ASP A 30 -8.64 -10.17 -5.28
C ASP A 30 -7.87 -8.95 -4.72
N ASP A 31 -8.50 -7.78 -4.83
CA ASP A 31 -7.88 -6.51 -4.48
C ASP A 31 -7.59 -6.39 -2.97
N ARG A 32 -8.39 -7.03 -2.11
CA ARG A 32 -8.17 -7.03 -0.66
C ARG A 32 -6.95 -7.87 -0.31
N LYS A 33 -6.81 -9.06 -0.92
CA LYS A 33 -5.62 -9.90 -0.73
C LYS A 33 -4.36 -9.21 -1.24
N VAL A 34 -4.44 -8.54 -2.38
CA VAL A 34 -3.34 -7.75 -2.94
C VAL A 34 -2.97 -6.60 -2.01
N MET A 35 -3.95 -5.86 -1.49
CA MET A 35 -3.72 -4.78 -0.53
C MET A 35 -3.06 -5.28 0.76
N ASP A 36 -3.56 -6.37 1.35
CA ASP A 36 -2.95 -6.97 2.53
C ASP A 36 -1.50 -7.44 2.25
N GLY A 37 -1.22 -7.96 1.05
CA GLY A 37 0.12 -8.36 0.63
C GLY A 37 1.08 -7.17 0.50
N ILE A 38 0.62 -6.06 -0.10
CA ILE A 38 1.37 -4.81 -0.19
C ILE A 38 1.70 -4.29 1.23
N LEU A 39 0.71 -4.24 2.12
CA LEU A 39 0.91 -3.77 3.49
C LEU A 39 1.86 -4.68 4.28
N TRP A 40 1.87 -5.99 4.00
CA TRP A 40 2.81 -6.92 4.61
C TRP A 40 4.26 -6.58 4.23
N ILE A 41 4.54 -6.34 2.94
CA ILE A 41 5.87 -5.93 2.46
C ILE A 41 6.27 -4.59 3.08
N LEU A 42 5.37 -3.59 3.03
CA LEU A 42 5.67 -2.24 3.54
C LEU A 42 5.97 -2.22 5.05
N ARG A 43 5.39 -3.14 5.82
CA ARG A 43 5.61 -3.23 7.27
C ARG A 43 6.83 -4.08 7.64
N THR A 44 7.17 -5.09 6.85
CA THR A 44 8.32 -5.96 7.14
C THR A 44 9.63 -5.46 6.53
N GLY A 45 9.56 -4.73 5.42
CA GLY A 45 10.74 -4.44 4.59
C GLY A 45 11.30 -5.67 3.88
N ALA A 46 10.61 -6.81 3.91
CA ALA A 46 11.03 -8.05 3.27
C ALA A 46 11.10 -7.91 1.74
N GLN A 47 11.84 -8.81 1.10
CA GLN A 47 11.91 -8.85 -0.35
C GLN A 47 10.56 -9.30 -0.94
N TRP A 48 10.26 -8.88 -2.16
CA TRP A 48 9.00 -9.25 -2.82
C TRP A 48 8.83 -10.76 -2.96
N ASP A 49 9.91 -11.49 -3.22
CA ASP A 49 9.89 -12.95 -3.38
C ASP A 49 9.59 -13.69 -2.06
N GLU A 50 9.73 -13.02 -0.92
CA GLU A 50 9.39 -13.55 0.40
C GLU A 50 7.91 -13.33 0.77
N LEU A 51 7.13 -12.70 -0.11
CA LEU A 51 5.70 -12.47 0.13
C LEU A 51 4.98 -13.80 0.35
N PRO A 52 4.26 -13.98 1.48
CA PRO A 52 3.51 -15.21 1.72
C PRO A 52 2.48 -15.50 0.63
N VAL A 53 2.48 -16.73 0.12
CA VAL A 53 1.64 -17.20 -1.02
C VAL A 53 0.15 -16.92 -0.84
N LYS A 54 -0.34 -16.84 0.42
CA LYS A 54 -1.73 -16.50 0.75
C LYS A 54 -2.21 -15.15 0.20
N TYR A 55 -1.28 -14.22 -0.10
CA TYR A 55 -1.58 -12.91 -0.69
C TYR A 55 -1.62 -12.93 -2.23
N GLY A 56 -1.27 -14.06 -2.84
CA GLY A 56 -1.13 -14.21 -4.27
C GLY A 56 0.29 -13.89 -4.77
N PRO A 57 0.48 -13.81 -6.09
CA PRO A 57 1.81 -13.60 -6.67
C PRO A 57 2.42 -12.25 -6.27
N ALA A 58 3.67 -12.27 -5.81
CA ALA A 58 4.43 -11.08 -5.43
C ALA A 58 4.43 -10.01 -6.53
N MET A 59 4.68 -10.43 -7.77
CA MET A 59 4.71 -9.53 -8.92
C MET A 59 3.36 -8.86 -9.19
N THR A 60 2.24 -9.52 -8.88
CA THR A 60 0.91 -8.92 -8.97
C THR A 60 0.76 -7.79 -7.94
N CYS A 61 1.21 -8.01 -6.70
CA CYS A 61 1.19 -6.99 -5.66
C CYS A 61 2.07 -5.80 -6.01
N TRP A 62 3.31 -6.04 -6.45
CA TRP A 62 4.23 -4.99 -6.86
C TRP A 62 3.71 -4.15 -8.02
N ARG A 63 3.24 -4.79 -9.10
CA ARG A 63 2.65 -4.10 -10.26
C ARG A 63 1.44 -3.26 -9.83
N ARG A 64 0.66 -3.75 -8.88
CA ARG A 64 -0.52 -3.04 -8.40
C ARG A 64 -0.17 -1.83 -7.56
N LEU A 65 0.76 -1.95 -6.62
CA LEU A 65 1.29 -0.82 -5.87
C LEU A 65 1.81 0.25 -6.81
N LYS A 66 2.68 -0.13 -7.77
CA LYS A 66 3.26 0.80 -8.75
C LYS A 66 2.18 1.53 -9.56
N ARG A 67 1.16 0.79 -10.02
CA ARG A 67 0.03 1.37 -10.77
C ARG A 67 -0.77 2.34 -9.92
N TRP A 68 -1.18 1.95 -8.72
CA TRP A 68 -1.98 2.81 -7.83
C TRP A 68 -1.22 4.04 -7.36
N GLN A 69 0.10 3.97 -7.21
CA GLN A 69 0.95 5.14 -6.95
C GLN A 69 0.95 6.08 -8.16
N LYS A 70 1.18 5.55 -9.37
CA LYS A 70 1.16 6.35 -10.61
C LYS A 70 -0.18 7.02 -10.86
N GLU A 71 -1.28 6.33 -10.58
CA GLU A 71 -2.65 6.83 -10.75
C GLU A 71 -3.12 7.70 -9.56
N GLY A 72 -2.30 7.91 -8.53
CA GLY A 72 -2.64 8.70 -7.34
C GLY A 72 -3.63 8.03 -6.38
N ILE A 73 -4.15 6.85 -6.72
CA ILE A 73 -5.06 6.04 -5.88
C ILE A 73 -4.43 5.74 -4.53
N TRP A 74 -3.14 5.38 -4.48
CA TRP A 74 -2.45 5.08 -3.23
C TRP A 74 -2.47 6.28 -2.26
N LYS A 75 -2.19 7.47 -2.79
CA LYS A 75 -2.23 8.73 -2.02
C LYS A 75 -3.66 9.04 -1.56
N LYS A 76 -4.67 8.79 -2.39
CA LYS A 76 -6.07 8.97 -2.03
C LYS A 76 -6.48 8.03 -0.90
N ILE A 77 -6.15 6.74 -1.00
CA ILE A 77 -6.39 5.75 0.06
C ILE A 77 -5.78 6.20 1.38
N TRP A 78 -4.51 6.63 1.37
CA TRP A 78 -3.85 7.11 2.57
C TRP A 78 -4.60 8.29 3.20
N LYS A 79 -5.01 9.29 2.41
CA LYS A 79 -5.80 10.43 2.91
C LYS A 79 -7.14 10.02 3.53
N GLU A 80 -7.90 9.16 2.85
CA GLU A 80 -9.21 8.72 3.36
C GLU A 80 -9.08 7.92 4.67
N LEU A 81 -8.02 7.13 4.81
CA LEU A 81 -7.73 6.44 6.06
C LEU A 81 -7.32 7.42 7.18
N LEU A 82 -6.59 8.50 6.88
CA LEU A 82 -6.30 9.54 7.87
C LEU A 82 -7.57 10.24 8.34
N VAL A 83 -8.45 10.64 7.42
CA VAL A 83 -9.75 11.25 7.77
C VAL A 83 -10.58 10.30 8.62
N MET A 84 -10.58 9.00 8.31
CA MET A 84 -11.24 8.00 9.14
C MET A 84 -10.67 7.95 10.56
N LEU A 85 -9.34 7.97 10.72
CA LEU A 85 -8.69 7.92 12.02
C LEU A 85 -8.85 9.22 12.82
N GLU A 86 -8.85 10.37 12.16
CA GLU A 86 -9.13 11.67 12.76
C GLU A 86 -10.54 11.71 13.36
N LYS A 87 -11.55 11.23 12.61
CA LYS A 87 -12.93 11.11 13.11
C LYS A 87 -13.08 10.16 14.30
N GLU A 88 -12.10 9.30 14.53
CA GLU A 88 -12.06 8.38 15.66
C GLU A 88 -11.17 8.89 16.81
N GLU A 89 -10.64 10.11 16.70
CA GLU A 89 -9.71 10.70 17.67
C GLU A 89 -8.47 9.81 17.88
N LYS A 90 -8.03 9.11 16.81
CA LYS A 90 -6.86 8.22 16.81
C LYS A 90 -5.60 8.84 16.22
N ILE A 91 -5.68 10.11 15.83
CA ILE A 91 -4.53 10.89 15.37
C ILE A 91 -4.31 12.01 16.36
N GLU A 92 -3.11 12.07 16.90
CA GLU A 92 -2.63 13.19 17.69
C GLU A 92 -1.78 14.10 16.77
N TRP A 93 -2.39 15.17 16.27
CA TRP A 93 -1.76 16.05 15.27
C TRP A 93 -0.59 16.87 15.80
N GLU A 94 -0.57 17.15 17.10
CA GLU A 94 0.47 17.92 17.78
C GLU A 94 1.81 17.17 17.89
N VAL A 95 1.82 15.86 17.62
CA VAL A 95 3.03 15.03 17.67
C VAL A 95 3.49 14.70 16.25
N THR A 96 4.65 15.26 15.86
CA THR A 96 5.31 14.91 14.60
C THR A 96 6.49 13.98 14.87
N TYR A 97 6.42 12.76 14.34
CA TYR A 97 7.55 11.84 14.33
C TYR A 97 8.39 12.09 13.08
N LEU A 98 9.62 12.58 13.26
CA LEU A 98 10.58 12.74 12.17
C LEU A 98 11.43 11.46 12.08
N ASP A 99 11.27 10.71 10.98
CA ASP A 99 12.17 9.60 10.67
C ASP A 99 13.18 10.03 9.60
N GLY A 100 14.42 9.57 9.75
CA GLY A 100 15.54 9.93 8.89
C GLY A 100 16.13 8.69 8.24
N THR A 101 16.31 8.71 6.92
CA THR A 101 17.07 7.66 6.21
C THR A 101 18.43 8.22 5.80
N PHE A 102 19.50 7.55 6.22
CA PHE A 102 20.85 7.86 5.73
C PHE A 102 21.01 7.32 4.31
N SER A 103 21.25 8.23 3.36
CA SER A 103 21.59 7.87 1.98
C SER A 103 23.04 8.24 1.72
N PRO A 104 23.90 7.32 1.22
CA PRO A 104 25.28 7.63 0.90
C PRO A 104 25.39 8.78 -0.11
N ALA A 105 26.27 9.74 0.17
CA ALA A 105 26.58 10.80 -0.79
C ALA A 105 27.19 10.17 -2.05
N LYS A 106 26.70 10.53 -3.24
CA LYS A 106 27.10 9.92 -4.52
C LYS A 106 28.54 10.24 -4.98
N LYS A 107 29.37 10.91 -4.17
CA LYS A 107 30.82 11.14 -4.36
C LYS A 107 31.35 11.89 -3.15
N GLY A 108 32.20 11.26 -2.35
CA GLY A 108 33.15 12.01 -1.51
C GLY A 108 34.24 12.53 -2.42
N VAL A 109 34.53 13.84 -2.37
CA VAL A 109 35.71 14.39 -3.03
C VAL A 109 36.93 13.67 -2.45
N GLN A 110 37.65 12.89 -3.25
CA GLN A 110 38.98 12.41 -2.89
C GLN A 110 39.88 13.64 -2.89
N LYS A 111 40.45 13.96 -1.71
CA LYS A 111 41.51 14.97 -1.56
C LYS A 111 42.84 14.41 -2.01
#